data_AF-A0A9E2KD71-F1
#
_entry.id   AF-A0A9E2KD71-F1
#
_cell.length_a   1.000
_cell.length_b   1.000
_cell.length_c   1.000
_cell.angle_alpha   90.00
_cell.angle_beta   90.00
_cell.angle_gamma   90.00
#
_symmetry.space_group_name_H-M   'P 1'
#
loop_
_entity.id
_entity.type
_entity.pdbx_description
1 polymer ?
#
loop_
_entity_poly.entity_id
_entity_poly.type
_entity_poly.pdbx_seq_one_letter_code
_entity_poly.pdbx_strand_id
1 'polypeptide(L)'
;QIKGKSFERLGHWTPHVSSITSDKDYNEHVYFYKPIRMALYTFQGAPVIVRNYKYEGLDEKSYFKLEKDENEYVLGIKQIDLKLYKTGIGLLSFRLTNHNYKSIEAIEAINSFGQCVYPPVLPIKRARAAGMPSRVEIYLNKENHIVETFEDRPYDESLTISVLIMSVLGKPFTCKADHTHSDEILIEPILGNQMFCCCMYYEANLVKALYEETRSLKEITCLMSINKRNNALEEIEKLSRQDENTYLKCKEHLYGINRFMLLCITTEQVHDKLYDQLVKLVLMQRATLLNLSYELARISTLPKCELSSAIASIYEIYIQFINQLYFKEVTEDSEGAYIYEQLSKAFKIEEELNQLNFEIDEVHEYATLVEQSASNVKVQLLTIIGAALVIPSFVTGFFGMNIFQKEALRWWDNRVVILWLNSYVVLPILVVVAFCTWTRRRNTKSLLIKVILGVLLLISVSFTFKYGCGL
;
A
#
# COMPACT_ATOMS: atom_id res chain seq x y z
N GLN A 1 8.89 -3.60 3.26
CA GLN A 1 9.99 -3.49 2.27
C GLN A 1 10.78 -4.79 2.24
N ILE A 2 11.23 -5.26 1.06
CA ILE A 2 12.08 -6.46 0.92
C ILE A 2 13.51 -6.13 1.38
N LYS A 3 13.70 -6.03 2.69
CA LYS A 3 14.99 -5.85 3.35
C LYS A 3 15.19 -7.06 4.25
N GLY A 4 16.14 -7.95 3.93
CA GLY A 4 16.46 -9.11 4.76
C GLY A 4 16.91 -10.35 3.98
N LYS A 5 17.66 -11.23 4.65
CA LYS A 5 18.11 -12.53 4.13
C LYS A 5 16.96 -13.55 3.96
N SER A 6 15.80 -13.30 4.58
CA SER A 6 14.63 -14.18 4.55
C SER A 6 14.09 -14.41 3.13
N PHE A 7 14.30 -13.44 2.22
CA PHE A 7 13.94 -13.55 0.81
C PHE A 7 15.06 -14.12 -0.08
N GLU A 8 16.19 -14.56 0.49
CA GLU A 8 17.26 -15.22 -0.29
C GLU A 8 17.06 -16.74 -0.38
N ARG A 9 16.28 -17.33 0.55
CA ARG A 9 16.03 -18.76 0.62
C ARG A 9 14.55 -19.02 0.92
N LEU A 10 13.74 -19.02 -0.13
CA LEU A 10 12.36 -19.48 -0.07
C LEU A 10 12.35 -20.97 -0.50
N GLY A 11 11.88 -21.86 0.36
CA GLY A 11 11.83 -23.30 0.05
C GLY A 11 10.97 -23.58 -1.19
N HIS A 12 11.44 -24.44 -2.10
CA HIS A 12 10.84 -24.71 -3.41
C HIS A 12 10.82 -23.54 -4.41
N TRP A 13 11.48 -22.42 -4.11
CA TRP A 13 11.54 -21.26 -5.00
C TRP A 13 12.99 -20.93 -5.38
N THR A 14 13.26 -20.91 -6.68
CA THR A 14 14.58 -20.55 -7.21
C THR A 14 14.57 -19.09 -7.71
N PRO A 15 15.50 -18.24 -7.25
CA PRO A 15 15.63 -16.89 -7.79
C PRO A 15 15.90 -16.93 -9.29
N HIS A 16 15.12 -16.17 -10.06
CA HIS A 16 15.25 -16.09 -11.50
C HIS A 16 15.85 -14.75 -11.90
N VAL A 17 17.11 -14.79 -12.34
CA VAL A 17 17.78 -13.66 -12.98
C VAL A 17 17.52 -13.74 -14.49
N SER A 18 17.08 -12.64 -15.08
CA SER A 18 16.80 -12.55 -16.50
C SER A 18 18.10 -12.49 -17.30
N SER A 19 18.19 -13.36 -18.30
CA SER A 19 19.27 -13.45 -19.27
C SER A 19 18.68 -13.66 -20.65
N ILE A 20 19.30 -13.06 -21.67
CA ILE A 20 18.86 -13.23 -23.06
C ILE A 20 19.59 -14.45 -23.62
N THR A 21 18.87 -15.56 -23.74
CA THR A 21 19.44 -16.84 -24.21
C THR A 21 18.79 -17.38 -25.48
N SER A 22 17.62 -16.85 -25.85
CA SER A 22 16.84 -17.27 -27.01
C SER A 22 16.22 -16.06 -27.73
N ASP A 23 15.80 -16.27 -28.97
CA ASP A 23 15.06 -15.25 -29.76
C ASP A 23 13.81 -14.78 -29.02
N LYS A 24 13.15 -15.69 -28.30
CA LYS A 24 11.99 -15.36 -27.47
C LYS A 24 12.35 -14.41 -26.33
N ASP A 25 13.46 -14.66 -25.65
CA ASP A 25 13.94 -13.79 -24.57
C ASP A 25 14.35 -12.43 -25.12
N TYR A 26 14.96 -12.39 -26.32
CA TYR A 26 15.32 -11.15 -26.99
C TYR A 26 14.07 -10.34 -27.36
N ASN A 27 13.08 -10.97 -28.00
CA ASN A 27 11.83 -10.32 -28.40
C ASN A 27 11.08 -9.74 -27.20
N GLU A 28 10.97 -10.50 -26.10
CA GLU A 28 10.40 -10.00 -24.84
C GLU A 28 11.22 -8.86 -24.23
N HIS A 29 12.55 -8.95 -24.33
CA HIS A 29 13.42 -7.89 -23.83
C HIS A 29 13.23 -6.60 -24.62
N VAL A 30 13.23 -6.63 -25.95
CA VAL A 30 13.10 -5.41 -26.77
C VAL A 30 11.69 -4.82 -26.75
N TYR A 31 10.66 -5.64 -26.54
CA TYR A 31 9.26 -5.21 -26.51
C TYR A 31 8.99 -4.09 -25.49
N PHE A 32 9.53 -4.19 -24.28
CA PHE A 32 9.29 -3.18 -23.24
C PHE A 32 10.34 -2.07 -23.28
N TYR A 33 9.98 -0.82 -22.94
CA TYR A 33 11.00 0.21 -22.75
C TYR A 33 11.92 -0.13 -21.57
N LYS A 34 13.16 0.38 -21.62
CA LYS A 34 14.22 0.07 -20.65
C LYS A 34 13.80 0.25 -19.18
N PRO A 35 13.10 1.33 -18.76
CA PRO A 35 12.66 1.49 -17.37
C PRO A 35 11.69 0.38 -16.92
N ILE A 36 10.77 -0.02 -17.80
CA ILE A 36 9.77 -1.06 -17.53
C ILE A 36 10.42 -2.43 -17.36
N ARG A 37 11.49 -2.73 -18.12
CA ARG A 37 12.24 -3.98 -17.95
C ARG A 37 12.72 -4.17 -16.51
N MET A 38 13.16 -3.10 -15.83
CA MET A 38 13.63 -3.18 -14.44
C MET A 38 12.50 -3.42 -13.44
N ALA A 39 11.28 -2.98 -13.75
CA ALA A 39 10.08 -3.26 -12.95
C ALA A 39 9.54 -4.69 -13.18
N LEU A 40 9.83 -5.29 -14.33
CA LEU A 40 9.36 -6.63 -14.70
C LEU A 40 10.34 -7.74 -14.32
N TYR A 41 11.64 -7.51 -14.48
CA TYR A 41 12.68 -8.53 -14.40
C TYR A 41 13.77 -8.20 -13.39
N THR A 42 14.40 -9.25 -12.86
CA THR A 42 15.59 -9.13 -12.02
C THR A 42 16.83 -9.27 -12.89
N PHE A 43 17.68 -8.24 -12.95
CA PHE A 43 18.95 -8.27 -13.68
C PHE A 43 20.15 -8.33 -12.74
N GLN A 44 21.20 -9.03 -13.15
CA GLN A 44 22.45 -9.10 -12.40
C GLN A 44 23.14 -7.73 -12.35
N GLY A 45 23.57 -7.29 -11.17
CA GLY A 45 24.30 -6.03 -10.98
C GLY A 45 23.44 -4.76 -11.07
N ALA A 46 22.13 -4.87 -11.31
CA ALA A 46 21.21 -3.73 -11.31
C ALA A 46 20.55 -3.52 -9.94
N PRO A 47 20.07 -2.30 -9.62
CA PRO A 47 19.24 -2.07 -8.46
C PRO A 47 18.01 -3.00 -8.46
N VAL A 48 17.83 -3.77 -7.40
CA VAL A 48 16.74 -4.76 -7.31
C VAL A 48 15.41 -4.03 -7.09
N ILE A 49 14.57 -3.86 -8.11
CA ILE A 49 13.20 -3.30 -7.94
C ILE A 49 12.22 -4.43 -7.61
N VAL A 50 12.38 -5.55 -8.32
CA VAL A 50 11.60 -6.78 -8.18
C VAL A 50 12.55 -7.97 -8.05
N ARG A 51 12.17 -8.94 -7.21
CA ARG A 51 12.75 -10.28 -7.15
C ARG A 51 11.78 -11.27 -7.79
N ASN A 52 12.23 -11.94 -8.84
CA ASN A 52 11.47 -12.97 -9.53
C ASN A 52 11.92 -14.35 -9.04
N TYR A 53 10.97 -15.25 -8.81
CA TYR A 53 11.22 -16.64 -8.44
C TYR A 53 10.40 -17.57 -9.32
N LYS A 54 10.96 -18.74 -9.60
CA LYS A 54 10.26 -19.85 -10.23
C LYS A 54 10.11 -20.99 -9.23
N TYR A 55 8.96 -21.64 -9.24
CA TYR A 55 8.74 -22.84 -8.45
C TYR A 55 9.63 -23.99 -8.97
N GLU A 56 10.31 -24.67 -8.05
CA GLU A 56 11.22 -25.78 -8.33
C GLU A 56 10.51 -27.12 -8.16
N GLY A 57 10.90 -28.10 -8.98
CA GLY A 57 10.41 -29.48 -8.84
C GLY A 57 9.05 -29.74 -9.48
N LEU A 58 8.65 -28.91 -10.47
CA LEU A 58 7.60 -29.28 -11.41
C LEU A 58 8.11 -30.42 -12.31
N ASP A 59 7.32 -31.48 -12.43
CA ASP A 59 7.57 -32.62 -13.31
C ASP A 59 6.65 -32.60 -14.55
N GLU A 60 6.92 -33.42 -15.56
CA GLU A 60 6.06 -33.54 -16.75
C GLU A 60 4.64 -34.04 -16.43
N LYS A 61 4.45 -34.61 -15.23
CA LYS A 61 3.17 -35.12 -14.74
C LYS A 61 2.43 -34.08 -13.91
N SER A 62 2.97 -32.88 -13.75
CA SER A 62 2.39 -31.84 -12.92
C SER A 62 1.11 -31.35 -13.54
N TYR A 63 0.01 -31.46 -12.81
CA TYR A 63 -1.30 -31.12 -13.30
C TYR A 63 -2.09 -30.30 -12.29
N PHE A 64 -2.98 -29.51 -12.86
CA PHE A 64 -4.01 -28.77 -12.17
C PHE A 64 -5.36 -29.38 -12.55
N LYS A 65 -6.16 -29.76 -11.56
CA LYS A 65 -7.47 -30.36 -11.75
C LYS A 65 -8.55 -29.52 -11.06
N LEU A 66 -9.65 -29.28 -11.76
CA LEU A 66 -10.78 -28.50 -11.28
C LEU A 66 -12.08 -29.25 -11.54
N GLU A 67 -12.96 -29.23 -10.54
CA GLU A 67 -14.27 -29.88 -10.59
C GLU A 67 -15.35 -28.81 -10.45
N LYS A 68 -16.24 -28.74 -11.44
CA LYS A 68 -17.34 -27.77 -11.50
C LYS A 68 -18.53 -28.36 -12.24
N ASP A 69 -19.72 -28.24 -11.64
CA ASP A 69 -20.98 -28.74 -12.20
C ASP A 69 -20.87 -30.22 -12.64
N GLU A 70 -20.27 -31.06 -11.78
CA GLU A 70 -20.02 -32.50 -12.02
C GLU A 70 -19.05 -32.83 -13.17
N ASN A 71 -18.43 -31.81 -13.77
CA ASN A 71 -17.42 -31.97 -14.81
C ASN A 71 -16.01 -31.78 -14.24
N GLU A 72 -15.07 -32.60 -14.71
CA GLU A 72 -13.66 -32.54 -14.34
C GLU A 72 -12.80 -31.99 -15.48
N TYR A 73 -11.97 -31.01 -15.14
CA TYR A 73 -11.05 -30.34 -16.06
C TYR A 73 -9.61 -30.52 -15.60
N VAL A 74 -8.76 -31.15 -16.41
CA VAL A 74 -7.35 -31.41 -16.11
C VAL A 74 -6.43 -30.64 -17.07
N LEU A 75 -5.54 -29.83 -16.50
CA LEU A 75 -4.64 -28.91 -17.20
C LEU A 75 -3.19 -29.21 -16.83
N GLY A 76 -2.27 -29.04 -17.78
CA GLY A 76 -0.84 -29.12 -17.48
C GLY A 76 -0.35 -27.85 -16.77
N ILE A 77 0.56 -27.98 -15.81
CA ILE A 77 1.21 -26.84 -15.16
C ILE A 77 2.51 -26.53 -15.91
N LYS A 78 2.54 -25.41 -16.62
CA LYS A 78 3.73 -24.98 -17.38
C LYS A 78 4.75 -24.28 -16.48
N GLN A 79 4.28 -23.43 -15.58
CA GLN A 79 5.13 -22.64 -14.70
C GLN A 79 4.32 -22.05 -13.54
N ILE A 80 4.94 -21.92 -12.38
CA ILE A 80 4.43 -21.12 -11.26
C ILE A 80 5.50 -20.09 -10.92
N ASP A 81 5.11 -18.82 -10.90
CA ASP A 81 6.02 -17.70 -10.67
C ASP A 81 5.59 -16.91 -9.43
N LEU A 82 6.57 -16.45 -8.68
CA LEU A 82 6.39 -15.50 -7.58
C LEU A 82 7.23 -14.25 -7.88
N LYS A 83 6.61 -13.08 -7.83
CA LYS A 83 7.30 -11.78 -7.90
C LYS A 83 7.12 -11.03 -6.61
N LEU A 84 8.22 -10.56 -6.03
CA LEU A 84 8.19 -9.73 -4.83
C LEU A 84 8.81 -8.36 -5.15
N TYR A 85 8.05 -7.30 -4.92
CA TYR A 85 8.42 -5.91 -5.18
C TYR A 85 8.93 -5.20 -3.92
N LYS A 86 9.89 -4.29 -4.08
CA LYS A 86 10.43 -3.49 -2.96
C LYS A 86 9.35 -2.76 -2.13
N THR A 87 8.25 -2.37 -2.78
CA THR A 87 7.07 -1.74 -2.17
C THR A 87 6.37 -2.61 -1.12
N GLY A 88 6.67 -3.92 -1.07
CA GLY A 88 6.01 -4.89 -0.20
C GLY A 88 4.95 -5.72 -0.90
N ILE A 89 4.72 -5.50 -2.19
CA ILE A 89 3.71 -6.23 -2.98
C ILE A 89 4.28 -7.55 -3.49
N GLY A 90 3.50 -8.62 -3.37
CA GLY A 90 3.76 -9.93 -3.97
C GLY A 90 2.76 -10.27 -5.06
N LEU A 91 3.20 -10.89 -6.15
CA LEU A 91 2.35 -11.48 -7.19
C LEU A 91 2.68 -12.96 -7.34
N LEU A 92 1.69 -13.81 -7.11
CA LEU A 92 1.74 -15.24 -7.42
C LEU A 92 0.96 -15.49 -8.71
N SER A 93 1.57 -16.19 -9.67
CA SER A 93 0.91 -16.54 -10.93
C SER A 93 1.07 -18.01 -11.28
N PHE A 94 -0.03 -18.63 -11.70
CA PHE A 94 -0.09 -19.98 -12.23
C PHE A 94 -0.24 -19.92 -13.74
N ARG A 95 0.68 -20.55 -14.49
CA ARG A 95 0.56 -20.69 -15.94
C ARG A 95 0.15 -22.12 -16.27
N LEU A 96 -1.09 -22.26 -16.72
CA LEU A 96 -1.72 -23.54 -17.04
C LEU A 96 -1.86 -23.70 -18.56
N THR A 97 -1.76 -24.93 -19.05
CA THR A 97 -1.94 -25.28 -20.47
C THR A 97 -3.12 -26.21 -20.66
N ASN A 98 -4.05 -25.80 -21.52
CA ASN A 98 -5.20 -26.58 -21.93
C ASN A 98 -5.01 -27.11 -23.35
N HIS A 99 -5.04 -28.43 -23.52
CA HIS A 99 -5.04 -29.09 -24.83
C HIS A 99 -6.27 -29.96 -25.08
N ASN A 100 -7.12 -30.15 -24.05
CA ASN A 100 -8.16 -31.17 -24.04
C ASN A 100 -9.57 -30.57 -24.18
N TYR A 101 -9.76 -29.31 -23.80
CA TYR A 101 -11.09 -28.69 -23.72
C TYR A 101 -11.18 -27.49 -24.65
N LYS A 102 -12.14 -27.52 -25.58
CA LYS A 102 -12.33 -26.45 -26.58
C LYS A 102 -13.65 -25.69 -26.46
N SER A 103 -14.66 -26.23 -25.78
CA SER A 103 -15.95 -25.55 -25.69
C SER A 103 -15.87 -24.30 -24.82
N ILE A 104 -16.66 -23.27 -25.14
CA ILE A 104 -16.69 -22.01 -24.41
C ILE A 104 -17.05 -22.26 -22.93
N GLU A 105 -17.99 -23.17 -22.68
CA GLU A 105 -18.45 -23.57 -21.35
C GLU A 105 -17.31 -24.19 -20.53
N ALA A 106 -16.47 -25.02 -21.16
CA ALA A 106 -15.32 -25.62 -20.49
C ALA A 106 -14.25 -24.57 -20.17
N ILE A 107 -13.98 -23.63 -21.07
CA ILE A 107 -13.05 -22.53 -20.82
C ILE A 107 -13.57 -21.62 -19.69
N GLU A 108 -14.87 -21.31 -19.67
CA GLU A 108 -15.52 -20.57 -18.58
C GLU A 108 -15.36 -21.30 -17.24
N ALA A 109 -15.57 -22.62 -17.23
CA ALA A 109 -15.42 -23.44 -16.04
C ALA A 109 -13.96 -23.45 -15.54
N ILE A 110 -12.99 -23.63 -16.43
CA ILE A 110 -11.56 -23.57 -16.11
C ILE A 110 -11.19 -22.22 -15.49
N ASN A 111 -11.63 -21.12 -16.11
CA ASN A 111 -11.27 -19.77 -15.65
C ASN A 111 -11.92 -19.39 -14.31
N SER A 112 -12.94 -20.13 -13.85
CA SER A 112 -13.55 -19.93 -12.54
C SER A 112 -12.62 -20.21 -11.35
N PHE A 113 -11.47 -20.87 -11.58
CA PHE A 113 -10.39 -20.94 -10.58
C PHE A 113 -9.97 -19.56 -10.05
N GLY A 114 -10.15 -18.50 -10.86
CA GLY A 114 -9.91 -17.13 -10.41
C GLY A 114 -10.67 -16.75 -9.13
N GLN A 115 -11.75 -17.44 -8.76
CA GLN A 115 -12.53 -17.17 -7.54
C GLN A 115 -12.05 -17.95 -6.30
N CYS A 116 -10.96 -18.70 -6.39
CA CYS A 116 -10.53 -19.63 -5.36
C CYS A 116 -9.50 -19.06 -4.38
N VAL A 117 -9.29 -17.74 -4.30
CA VAL A 117 -8.38 -17.16 -3.29
C VAL A 117 -8.95 -17.38 -1.88
N TYR A 118 -10.22 -17.06 -1.71
CA TYR A 118 -11.07 -17.44 -0.58
C TYR A 118 -12.54 -17.28 -1.03
N PRO A 119 -13.52 -17.91 -0.35
CA PRO A 119 -14.90 -17.91 -0.82
C PRO A 119 -15.46 -16.50 -1.04
N PRO A 120 -16.05 -16.20 -2.22
CA PRO A 120 -16.49 -14.85 -2.52
C PRO A 120 -17.73 -14.42 -1.74
N VAL A 121 -18.55 -15.39 -1.34
CA VAL A 121 -19.75 -15.18 -0.53
C VAL A 121 -20.00 -16.41 0.32
N LEU A 122 -20.53 -16.21 1.53
CA LEU A 122 -20.96 -17.27 2.42
C LEU A 122 -22.51 -17.33 2.49
N PRO A 123 -23.10 -18.52 2.75
CA PRO A 123 -22.46 -19.84 2.87
C PRO A 123 -21.90 -20.35 1.52
N ILE A 124 -21.01 -21.36 1.54
CA ILE A 124 -20.32 -21.88 0.34
C ILE A 124 -21.29 -22.27 -0.78
N LYS A 125 -22.49 -22.76 -0.43
CA LYS A 125 -23.55 -23.06 -1.42
C LYS A 125 -23.90 -21.87 -2.32
N ARG A 126 -23.87 -20.64 -1.80
CA ARG A 126 -24.08 -19.42 -2.60
C ARG A 126 -22.89 -19.13 -3.50
N ALA A 127 -21.67 -19.34 -3.03
CA ALA A 127 -20.47 -19.20 -3.86
C ALA A 127 -20.48 -20.21 -5.02
N ARG A 128 -20.88 -21.46 -4.77
CA ARG A 128 -21.05 -22.47 -5.82
C ARG A 128 -22.10 -22.05 -6.85
N ALA A 129 -23.25 -21.53 -6.40
CA ALA A 129 -24.27 -20.99 -7.30
C ALA A 129 -23.78 -19.78 -8.12
N ALA A 130 -22.83 -19.01 -7.60
CA ALA A 130 -22.17 -17.90 -8.29
C ALA A 130 -21.06 -18.36 -9.26
N GLY A 131 -20.80 -19.67 -9.34
CA GLY A 131 -19.87 -20.27 -10.30
C GLY A 131 -18.52 -20.69 -9.73
N MET A 132 -18.33 -20.65 -8.40
CA MET A 132 -17.12 -21.14 -7.73
C MET A 132 -17.01 -22.68 -7.86
N PRO A 133 -15.82 -23.21 -8.17
CA PRO A 133 -15.58 -24.66 -8.24
C PRO A 133 -15.91 -25.39 -6.93
N SER A 134 -16.31 -26.66 -7.05
CA SER A 134 -16.53 -27.53 -5.88
C SER A 134 -15.24 -28.09 -5.32
N ARG A 135 -14.25 -28.33 -6.18
CA ARG A 135 -12.97 -28.93 -5.80
C ARG A 135 -11.86 -28.45 -6.73
N VAL A 136 -10.71 -28.16 -6.16
CA VAL A 136 -9.48 -27.87 -6.90
C VAL A 136 -8.35 -28.72 -6.35
N GLU A 137 -7.55 -29.26 -7.24
CA GLU A 137 -6.44 -30.16 -6.94
C GLU A 137 -5.20 -29.71 -7.72
N ILE A 138 -4.06 -29.62 -7.04
CA ILE A 138 -2.77 -29.33 -7.63
C ILE A 138 -1.82 -30.46 -7.28
N TYR A 139 -1.35 -31.14 -8.31
CA TYR A 139 -0.27 -32.10 -8.21
C TYR A 139 1.00 -31.44 -8.76
N LEU A 140 1.93 -31.07 -7.88
CA LEU A 140 3.22 -30.45 -8.25
C LEU A 140 4.32 -31.51 -8.42
N ASN A 141 4.29 -32.55 -7.59
CA ASN A 141 5.17 -33.72 -7.64
C ASN A 141 4.67 -34.78 -6.65
N LYS A 142 5.41 -35.88 -6.50
CA LYS A 142 5.05 -37.00 -5.61
C LYS A 142 4.86 -36.61 -4.14
N GLU A 143 5.56 -35.59 -3.67
CA GLU A 143 5.53 -35.15 -2.28
C GLU A 143 4.48 -34.05 -2.06
N ASN A 144 4.23 -33.24 -3.09
CA ASN A 144 3.35 -32.08 -3.05
C ASN A 144 2.11 -32.31 -3.91
N HIS A 145 1.11 -32.96 -3.31
CA HIS A 145 -0.23 -33.10 -3.86
C HIS A 145 -1.24 -32.45 -2.90
N ILE A 146 -1.91 -31.40 -3.38
CA ILE A 146 -2.76 -30.54 -2.58
C ILE A 146 -4.18 -30.57 -3.13
N VAL A 147 -5.17 -30.76 -2.25
CA VAL A 147 -6.59 -30.83 -2.60
C VAL A 147 -7.36 -29.86 -1.72
N GLU A 148 -8.23 -29.06 -2.32
CA GLU A 148 -9.14 -28.15 -1.62
C GLU A 148 -10.58 -28.36 -2.10
N THR A 149 -11.46 -28.70 -1.16
CA THR A 149 -12.89 -29.01 -1.39
C THR A 149 -13.84 -27.90 -0.94
N PHE A 150 -13.28 -26.76 -0.48
CA PHE A 150 -14.00 -25.58 0.01
C PHE A 150 -15.20 -25.93 0.92
N GLU A 151 -14.93 -26.22 2.18
CA GLU A 151 -15.96 -26.52 3.18
C GLU A 151 -16.43 -25.25 3.91
N ASP A 152 -17.65 -25.27 4.45
CA ASP A 152 -18.16 -24.21 5.32
C ASP A 152 -17.30 -24.17 6.59
N ARG A 153 -16.47 -23.13 6.71
CA ARG A 153 -15.59 -22.90 7.87
C ARG A 153 -16.20 -21.87 8.82
N PRO A 154 -15.77 -21.83 10.10
CA PRO A 154 -16.02 -20.70 10.99
C PRO A 154 -15.67 -19.36 10.34
N TYR A 155 -16.37 -18.27 10.72
CA TYR A 155 -16.23 -16.96 10.06
C TYR A 155 -14.82 -16.38 10.18
N ASP A 156 -14.12 -16.63 11.28
CA ASP A 156 -12.74 -16.21 11.54
C ASP A 156 -11.71 -16.96 10.69
N GLU A 157 -12.01 -18.19 10.27
CA GLU A 157 -11.17 -18.99 9.36
C GLU A 157 -11.50 -18.74 7.88
N SER A 158 -12.69 -18.21 7.58
CA SER A 158 -13.19 -18.01 6.22
C SER A 158 -12.51 -16.87 5.44
N LEU A 159 -11.77 -16.00 6.13
CA LEU A 159 -10.97 -14.92 5.52
C LEU A 159 -9.52 -15.34 5.25
N THR A 160 -9.15 -16.59 5.53
CA THR A 160 -7.80 -17.10 5.23
C THR A 160 -7.68 -17.46 3.75
N ILE A 161 -6.51 -17.18 3.18
CA ILE A 161 -6.16 -17.60 1.82
C ILE A 161 -6.28 -19.13 1.72
N SER A 162 -6.78 -19.59 0.58
CA SER A 162 -6.89 -20.99 0.17
C SER A 162 -5.67 -21.82 0.60
N VAL A 163 -5.93 -23.02 1.12
CA VAL A 163 -4.87 -23.94 1.57
C VAL A 163 -4.00 -24.33 0.38
N LEU A 164 -4.59 -24.44 -0.81
CA LEU A 164 -3.87 -24.69 -2.05
C LEU A 164 -2.84 -23.59 -2.34
N ILE A 165 -3.21 -22.31 -2.26
CA ILE A 165 -2.28 -21.20 -2.49
C ILE A 165 -1.20 -21.16 -1.39
N MET A 166 -1.59 -21.31 -0.13
CA MET A 166 -0.64 -21.29 0.99
C MET A 166 0.37 -22.44 0.92
N SER A 167 -0.07 -23.62 0.48
CA SER A 167 0.81 -24.79 0.31
C SER A 167 1.82 -24.59 -0.81
N VAL A 168 1.43 -23.93 -1.91
CA VAL A 168 2.34 -23.56 -3.01
C VAL A 168 3.38 -22.53 -2.55
N LEU A 169 2.97 -21.53 -1.76
CA LEU A 169 3.87 -20.53 -1.21
C LEU A 169 4.89 -21.14 -0.23
N GLY A 170 4.43 -22.07 0.61
CA GLY A 170 5.24 -22.84 1.53
C GLY A 170 5.42 -22.19 2.91
N LYS A 171 6.21 -22.86 3.76
CA LYS A 171 6.34 -22.56 5.20
C LYS A 171 6.70 -21.13 5.61
N PRO A 172 7.52 -20.34 4.88
CA PRO A 172 7.86 -19.00 5.37
C PRO A 172 6.67 -18.03 5.27
N PHE A 173 5.56 -18.37 4.60
CA PHE A 173 4.42 -17.48 4.44
C PHE A 173 3.28 -17.83 5.41
N THR A 174 2.70 -16.82 6.05
CA THR A 174 1.55 -16.97 6.96
C THR A 174 0.50 -15.89 6.72
N CYS A 175 -0.77 -16.20 6.99
CA CYS A 175 -1.87 -15.23 7.00
C CYS A 175 -2.27 -14.79 8.42
N LYS A 176 -1.69 -15.40 9.45
CA LYS A 176 -1.95 -15.05 10.86
C LYS A 176 -0.65 -14.57 11.46
N ALA A 177 -0.65 -13.36 12.01
CA ALA A 177 0.48 -12.85 12.75
C ALA A 177 0.61 -13.64 14.06
N ASP A 178 1.58 -14.55 14.13
CA ASP A 178 2.05 -15.09 15.40
C ASP A 178 3.36 -14.41 15.77
N HIS A 179 3.42 -13.79 16.95
CA HIS A 179 4.60 -13.05 17.41
C HIS A 179 5.71 -13.98 17.94
N THR A 180 5.54 -15.29 17.83
CA THR A 180 6.44 -16.32 18.37
C THR A 180 7.63 -16.63 17.47
N HIS A 181 7.55 -16.41 16.15
CA HIS A 181 8.60 -16.74 15.19
C HIS A 181 9.07 -15.52 14.38
N SER A 182 10.37 -15.18 14.47
CA SER A 182 10.95 -13.98 13.84
C SER A 182 11.11 -14.05 12.32
N ASP A 183 10.95 -15.23 11.73
CA ASP A 183 11.30 -15.51 10.32
C ASP A 183 10.07 -15.68 9.41
N GLU A 184 8.87 -15.48 9.93
CA GLU A 184 7.62 -15.60 9.17
C GLU A 184 7.33 -14.35 8.34
N ILE A 185 6.86 -14.56 7.11
CA ILE A 185 6.44 -13.54 6.16
C ILE A 185 4.91 -13.47 6.20
N LEU A 186 4.38 -12.45 6.87
CA LEU A 186 2.95 -12.17 6.87
C LEU A 186 2.50 -11.70 5.49
N ILE A 187 1.44 -12.31 4.98
CA ILE A 187 0.81 -11.94 3.71
C ILE A 187 -0.70 -11.78 3.86
N GLU A 188 -1.22 -10.81 3.12
CA GLU A 188 -2.64 -10.49 3.07
C GLU A 188 -3.05 -10.23 1.61
N PRO A 189 -4.25 -10.67 1.18
CA PRO A 189 -4.74 -10.43 -0.16
C PRO A 189 -5.19 -8.97 -0.32
N ILE A 190 -4.54 -8.22 -1.23
CA ILE A 190 -4.83 -6.79 -1.45
C ILE A 190 -5.99 -6.56 -2.43
N LEU A 191 -6.10 -7.38 -3.47
CA LEU A 191 -7.13 -7.24 -4.52
C LEU A 191 -8.40 -8.04 -4.21
N GLY A 192 -8.54 -8.53 -2.97
CA GLY A 192 -9.70 -9.28 -2.51
C GLY A 192 -9.63 -10.78 -2.78
N ASN A 193 -10.79 -11.36 -3.10
CA ASN A 193 -11.04 -12.81 -3.17
C ASN A 193 -10.75 -13.45 -4.52
N GLN A 194 -10.26 -12.67 -5.49
CA GLN A 194 -10.15 -13.10 -6.87
C GLN A 194 -8.75 -12.89 -7.45
N MET A 195 -8.31 -13.88 -8.22
CA MET A 195 -7.16 -13.78 -9.10
C MET A 195 -7.59 -13.20 -10.45
N PHE A 196 -6.70 -12.42 -11.06
CA PHE A 196 -6.89 -11.95 -12.42
C PHE A 196 -6.63 -13.09 -13.42
N CYS A 197 -7.55 -13.30 -14.36
CA CYS A 197 -7.45 -14.35 -15.37
C CYS A 197 -6.88 -13.80 -16.69
N CYS A 198 -5.72 -14.27 -17.11
CA CYS A 198 -5.20 -14.02 -18.46
C CYS A 198 -5.43 -15.27 -19.32
N CYS A 199 -6.46 -15.24 -20.17
CA CYS A 199 -6.90 -16.38 -20.97
C CYS A 199 -6.51 -16.19 -22.44
N MET A 200 -5.54 -16.98 -22.91
CA MET A 200 -5.17 -17.06 -24.33
C MET A 200 -5.93 -18.24 -24.96
N TYR A 201 -6.92 -17.93 -25.80
CA TYR A 201 -7.80 -18.91 -26.41
C TYR A 201 -7.55 -19.03 -27.92
N TYR A 202 -6.94 -20.15 -28.33
CA TYR A 202 -6.65 -20.42 -29.73
C TYR A 202 -7.88 -21.04 -30.43
N GLU A 203 -8.59 -20.24 -31.22
CA GLU A 203 -9.71 -20.72 -32.04
C GLU A 203 -9.93 -19.84 -33.28
N ALA A 204 -9.27 -20.21 -34.38
CA ALA A 204 -9.21 -19.39 -35.59
C ALA A 204 -10.58 -19.14 -36.24
N ASN A 205 -11.50 -20.12 -36.17
CA ASN A 205 -12.84 -19.97 -36.76
C ASN A 205 -13.68 -18.95 -35.99
N LEU A 206 -13.53 -18.91 -34.67
CA LEU A 206 -14.26 -18.00 -33.81
C LEU A 206 -13.81 -16.55 -34.04
N VAL A 207 -12.51 -16.30 -34.16
CA VAL A 207 -11.98 -14.96 -34.47
C VAL A 207 -12.55 -14.43 -35.79
N LYS A 208 -12.47 -15.24 -36.86
CA LYS A 208 -13.00 -14.85 -38.18
C LYS A 208 -14.50 -14.56 -38.10
N ALA A 209 -15.27 -15.43 -37.44
CA ALA A 209 -16.70 -15.25 -37.30
C ALA A 209 -17.09 -13.98 -36.52
N LEU A 210 -16.35 -13.63 -35.48
CA LEU A 210 -16.58 -12.42 -34.68
C LEU A 210 -16.10 -11.14 -35.38
N TYR A 211 -15.03 -11.23 -36.18
CA TYR A 211 -14.52 -10.12 -36.99
C TYR A 211 -15.46 -9.78 -38.14
N GLU A 212 -15.98 -10.80 -38.84
CA GLU A 212 -16.96 -10.67 -39.93
C GLU A 212 -18.39 -10.43 -39.43
N GLU A 213 -18.59 -10.37 -38.11
CA GLU A 213 -19.88 -10.16 -37.43
C GLU A 213 -20.96 -11.21 -37.76
N THR A 214 -20.53 -12.41 -38.20
CA THR A 214 -21.41 -13.56 -38.41
C THR A 214 -21.82 -14.21 -37.08
N ARG A 215 -21.04 -14.00 -36.02
CA ARG A 215 -21.35 -14.35 -34.64
C ARG A 215 -21.39 -13.11 -33.75
N SER A 216 -22.20 -13.17 -32.69
CA SER A 216 -22.32 -12.06 -31.75
C SER A 216 -21.24 -12.12 -30.67
N LEU A 217 -20.69 -10.96 -30.28
CA LEU A 217 -19.83 -10.84 -29.09
C LEU A 217 -20.50 -11.35 -27.80
N LYS A 218 -21.84 -11.40 -27.77
CA LYS A 218 -22.59 -11.98 -26.64
C LYS A 218 -22.21 -13.43 -26.35
N GLU A 219 -21.79 -14.20 -27.36
CA GLU A 219 -21.37 -15.59 -27.19
C GLU A 219 -20.11 -15.73 -26.33
N ILE A 220 -19.23 -14.73 -26.35
CA ILE A 220 -17.99 -14.74 -25.57
C ILE A 220 -18.08 -13.90 -24.30
N THR A 221 -19.16 -13.11 -24.14
CA THR A 221 -19.40 -12.33 -22.93
C THR A 221 -19.47 -13.21 -21.68
N CYS A 222 -19.90 -14.47 -21.78
CA CYS A 222 -19.89 -15.41 -20.64
C CYS A 222 -18.48 -15.66 -20.10
N LEU A 223 -17.47 -15.75 -20.98
CA LEU A 223 -16.05 -15.88 -20.59
C LEU A 223 -15.58 -14.66 -19.79
N MET A 224 -16.03 -13.47 -20.18
CA MET A 224 -15.71 -12.21 -19.50
C MET A 224 -16.52 -12.02 -18.20
N SER A 225 -17.58 -12.80 -18.00
CA SER A 225 -18.56 -12.64 -16.93
C SER A 225 -18.36 -13.60 -15.78
N ILE A 226 -17.14 -14.12 -15.58
CA ILE A 226 -16.81 -15.10 -14.53
C ILE A 226 -17.40 -14.70 -13.17
N ASN A 227 -17.58 -13.41 -12.87
CA ASN A 227 -18.08 -12.92 -11.59
C ASN A 227 -19.48 -12.27 -11.59
N LYS A 228 -20.26 -12.32 -12.68
CA LYS A 228 -21.56 -11.61 -12.77
C LYS A 228 -22.77 -12.39 -12.26
N ARG A 229 -22.64 -13.68 -11.90
CA ARG A 229 -23.79 -14.52 -11.48
C ARG A 229 -24.20 -14.34 -10.01
N ASN A 230 -24.50 -13.10 -9.61
CA ASN A 230 -25.37 -12.85 -8.46
C ASN A 230 -26.72 -12.37 -9.00
N ASN A 231 -27.76 -13.19 -8.88
CA ASN A 231 -29.12 -12.89 -9.39
C ASN A 231 -29.71 -11.56 -8.86
N ALA A 232 -29.18 -11.00 -7.77
CA ALA A 232 -29.59 -9.69 -7.24
C ALA A 232 -28.96 -8.49 -7.99
N LEU A 233 -27.88 -8.69 -8.74
CA LEU A 233 -27.17 -7.66 -9.51
C LEU A 233 -27.66 -7.54 -10.95
N GLU A 234 -28.33 -8.56 -11.51
CA GLU A 234 -28.90 -8.49 -12.86
C GLU A 234 -29.94 -7.36 -13.03
N GLU A 235 -30.68 -7.01 -11.98
CA GLU A 235 -31.64 -5.89 -12.01
C GLU A 235 -30.97 -4.52 -11.86
N ILE A 236 -29.86 -4.43 -11.10
CA ILE A 236 -29.12 -3.18 -10.89
C ILE A 236 -28.20 -2.86 -12.09
N GLU A 237 -27.59 -3.88 -12.71
CA GLU A 237 -26.75 -3.74 -13.91
C GLU A 237 -27.55 -3.38 -15.16
N LYS A 238 -28.83 -3.77 -15.26
CA LYS A 238 -29.71 -3.31 -16.37
C LYS A 238 -29.90 -1.79 -16.38
N LEU A 239 -29.78 -1.13 -15.23
CA LEU A 239 -29.97 0.32 -15.06
C LEU A 239 -28.66 1.12 -15.22
N SER A 240 -27.50 0.48 -15.08
CA SER A 240 -26.18 1.09 -15.17
C SER A 240 -25.45 0.65 -16.44
N ARG A 241 -25.96 1.07 -17.60
CA ARG A 241 -25.30 0.82 -18.90
C ARG A 241 -23.97 1.58 -19.03
N GLN A 242 -22.91 0.96 -18.55
CA GLN A 242 -21.59 1.04 -19.18
C GLN A 242 -21.10 -0.42 -19.29
N ASP A 243 -20.89 -0.90 -20.51
CA ASP A 243 -20.21 -2.19 -20.71
C ASP A 243 -18.84 -2.10 -20.03
N GLU A 244 -18.66 -2.72 -18.85
CA GLU A 244 -17.36 -2.81 -18.17
C GLU A 244 -16.32 -3.57 -19.03
N ASN A 245 -16.79 -4.27 -20.05
CA ASN A 245 -15.97 -5.03 -20.97
C ASN A 245 -15.59 -4.16 -22.18
N THR A 246 -14.30 -3.93 -22.35
CA THR A 246 -13.75 -3.30 -23.57
C THR A 246 -13.28 -4.38 -24.52
N TYR A 247 -13.63 -4.24 -25.80
CA TYR A 247 -13.20 -5.16 -26.85
C TYR A 247 -12.35 -4.46 -27.90
N LEU A 248 -11.24 -5.09 -28.28
CA LEU A 248 -10.44 -4.72 -29.45
C LEU A 248 -10.51 -5.82 -30.48
N LYS A 249 -11.07 -5.51 -31.65
CA LYS A 249 -11.14 -6.42 -32.80
C LYS A 249 -9.96 -6.16 -33.73
N CYS A 250 -9.05 -7.12 -33.85
CA CYS A 250 -8.05 -7.18 -34.90
C CYS A 250 -8.40 -8.32 -35.88
N LYS A 251 -7.74 -8.36 -37.03
CA LYS A 251 -7.99 -9.38 -38.05
C LYS A 251 -7.67 -10.80 -37.56
N GLU A 252 -6.65 -10.94 -36.72
CA GLU A 252 -6.09 -12.21 -36.25
C GLU A 252 -6.26 -12.42 -34.73
N HIS A 253 -6.68 -11.37 -34.02
CA HIS A 253 -6.82 -11.35 -32.57
C HIS A 253 -8.10 -10.61 -32.16
N LEU A 254 -8.73 -11.07 -31.09
CA LEU A 254 -9.80 -10.38 -30.40
C LEU A 254 -9.46 -10.29 -28.94
N TYR A 255 -9.35 -9.08 -28.41
CA TYR A 255 -9.11 -8.86 -27.00
C TYR A 255 -10.41 -8.48 -26.29
N GLY A 256 -10.67 -9.08 -25.15
CA GLY A 256 -11.68 -8.67 -24.17
C GLY A 256 -11.00 -8.29 -22.86
N ILE A 257 -11.26 -7.10 -22.35
CA ILE A 257 -10.57 -6.54 -21.19
C ILE A 257 -11.59 -6.05 -20.16
N ASN A 258 -11.44 -6.48 -18.92
CA ASN A 258 -12.12 -5.91 -17.76
C ASN A 258 -11.23 -6.00 -16.50
N ARG A 259 -11.78 -5.62 -15.34
CA ARG A 259 -11.05 -5.60 -14.05
C ARG A 259 -10.62 -6.98 -13.52
N PHE A 260 -11.13 -8.08 -14.08
CA PHE A 260 -10.84 -9.44 -13.62
C PHE A 260 -10.19 -10.32 -14.68
N MET A 261 -10.21 -9.91 -15.95
CA MET A 261 -9.79 -10.75 -17.06
C MET A 261 -9.20 -9.96 -18.22
N LEU A 262 -8.15 -10.54 -18.80
CA LEU A 262 -7.71 -10.31 -20.18
C LEU A 262 -7.97 -11.59 -20.97
N LEU A 263 -8.93 -11.55 -21.90
CA LEU A 263 -9.20 -12.60 -22.86
C LEU A 263 -8.55 -12.22 -24.19
N CYS A 264 -7.78 -13.11 -24.79
CA CYS A 264 -7.31 -12.99 -26.16
C CYS A 264 -7.75 -14.22 -26.93
N ILE A 265 -8.63 -14.05 -27.92
CA ILE A 265 -8.99 -15.09 -28.88
C ILE A 265 -8.15 -14.88 -30.12
N THR A 266 -7.44 -15.90 -30.60
CA THR A 266 -6.46 -15.73 -31.68
C THR A 266 -6.45 -16.87 -32.69
N THR A 267 -6.08 -16.54 -33.93
CA THR A 267 -5.83 -17.48 -35.03
C THR A 267 -4.45 -18.14 -34.98
N GLU A 268 -3.51 -17.59 -34.21
CA GLU A 268 -2.11 -18.03 -34.12
C GLU A 268 -1.70 -18.28 -32.67
N GLN A 269 -0.65 -19.08 -32.45
CA GLN A 269 -0.08 -19.19 -31.11
C GLN A 269 0.72 -17.93 -30.78
N VAL A 270 0.05 -16.97 -30.14
CA VAL A 270 0.70 -15.75 -29.68
C VAL A 270 1.61 -16.03 -28.50
N HIS A 271 2.64 -15.20 -28.31
CA HIS A 271 3.55 -15.32 -27.19
C HIS A 271 2.87 -14.89 -25.86
N ASP A 272 2.28 -15.86 -25.13
CA ASP A 272 1.59 -15.68 -23.84
C ASP A 272 2.36 -14.81 -22.82
N LYS A 273 3.70 -14.84 -22.90
CA LYS A 273 4.58 -14.21 -21.92
C LYS A 273 4.50 -12.68 -21.97
N LEU A 274 4.20 -12.05 -23.11
CA LEU A 274 4.14 -10.57 -23.21
C LEU A 274 2.93 -10.00 -22.46
N TYR A 275 1.74 -10.56 -22.73
CA TYR A 275 0.50 -10.10 -22.10
C TYR A 275 0.46 -10.39 -20.60
N ASP A 276 1.02 -11.53 -20.17
CA ASP A 276 1.21 -11.86 -18.75
C ASP A 276 2.02 -10.76 -18.03
N GLN A 277 3.05 -10.20 -18.65
CA GLN A 277 3.86 -9.13 -18.06
C GLN A 277 3.13 -7.79 -17.99
N LEU A 278 2.34 -7.45 -19.02
CA LEU A 278 1.49 -6.25 -19.00
C LEU A 278 0.48 -6.31 -17.84
N VAL A 279 -0.20 -7.44 -17.70
CA VAL A 279 -1.14 -7.70 -16.62
C VAL A 279 -0.43 -7.59 -15.26
N LYS A 280 0.71 -8.27 -15.08
CA LYS A 280 1.51 -8.22 -13.85
C LYS A 280 1.91 -6.79 -13.47
N LEU A 281 2.28 -5.97 -14.45
CA LEU A 281 2.65 -4.57 -14.22
C LEU A 281 1.45 -3.78 -13.67
N VAL A 282 0.29 -3.85 -14.32
CA VAL A 282 -0.91 -3.09 -13.91
C VAL A 282 -1.43 -3.59 -12.56
N LEU A 283 -1.45 -4.90 -12.32
CA LEU A 283 -1.84 -5.46 -11.02
C LEU A 283 -0.93 -5.00 -9.88
N MET A 284 0.39 -4.98 -10.12
CA MET A 284 1.34 -4.45 -9.13
C MET A 284 1.11 -2.96 -8.89
N GLN A 285 0.84 -2.17 -9.93
CA GLN A 285 0.54 -0.74 -9.78
C GLN A 285 -0.71 -0.54 -8.92
N ARG A 286 -1.81 -1.24 -9.25
CA ARG A 286 -3.05 -1.18 -8.48
C ARG A 286 -2.83 -1.58 -7.03
N ALA A 287 -2.17 -2.70 -6.79
CA ALA A 287 -1.92 -3.22 -5.45
C ALA A 287 -1.04 -2.27 -4.63
N THR A 288 -0.04 -1.64 -5.26
CA THR A 288 0.81 -0.64 -4.59
C THR A 288 0.00 0.60 -4.18
N LEU A 289 -0.85 1.13 -5.07
CA LEU A 289 -1.69 2.29 -4.78
C LEU A 289 -2.66 2.01 -3.62
N LEU A 290 -3.35 0.87 -3.66
CA LEU A 290 -4.26 0.45 -2.58
C LEU A 290 -3.53 0.29 -1.25
N ASN A 291 -2.37 -0.36 -1.27
CA ASN A 291 -1.57 -0.53 -0.07
C ASN A 291 -1.09 0.81 0.51
N LEU A 292 -0.65 1.75 -0.33
CA LEU A 292 -0.24 3.08 0.12
C LEU A 292 -1.41 3.86 0.74
N SER A 293 -2.59 3.83 0.14
CA SER A 293 -3.78 4.49 0.71
C SER A 293 -4.17 3.86 2.05
N TYR A 294 -4.14 2.53 2.17
CA TYR A 294 -4.38 1.84 3.44
C TYR A 294 -3.35 2.21 4.53
N GLU A 295 -2.07 2.19 4.19
CA GLU A 295 -0.97 2.56 5.09
C GLU A 295 -1.10 4.02 5.57
N LEU A 296 -1.49 4.93 4.66
CA LEU A 296 -1.72 6.33 4.96
C LEU A 296 -2.90 6.53 5.92
N ALA A 297 -4.01 5.83 5.67
CA ALA A 297 -5.16 5.83 6.57
C ALA A 297 -4.77 5.34 7.97
N ARG A 298 -3.95 4.28 8.07
CA ARG A 298 -3.45 3.80 9.36
C ARG A 298 -2.55 4.83 10.04
N ILE A 299 -1.62 5.43 9.31
CA ILE A 299 -0.67 6.42 9.85
C ILE A 299 -1.36 7.69 10.34
N SER A 300 -2.48 8.09 9.74
CA SER A 300 -3.30 9.22 10.19
C SER A 300 -3.84 9.06 11.63
N THR A 301 -3.90 7.81 12.14
CA THR A 301 -4.36 7.50 13.51
C THR A 301 -3.24 7.47 14.55
N LEU A 302 -1.97 7.57 14.14
CA LEU A 302 -0.82 7.44 15.03
C LEU A 302 -0.68 8.64 15.98
N PRO A 303 -0.03 8.46 17.14
CA PRO A 303 0.32 9.55 18.03
C PRO A 303 1.17 10.61 17.31
N LYS A 304 0.94 11.88 17.68
CA LYS A 304 1.64 13.06 17.12
C LYS A 304 3.17 12.94 17.07
N CYS A 305 3.77 12.22 18.00
CA CYS A 305 5.22 12.08 18.12
C CYS A 305 5.83 11.14 17.07
N GLU A 306 5.04 10.22 16.51
CA GLU A 306 5.51 9.20 15.55
C GLU A 306 5.09 9.52 14.10
N LEU A 307 4.08 10.37 13.96
CA LEU A 307 3.45 10.74 12.69
C LEU A 307 4.45 11.20 11.62
N SER A 308 5.37 12.10 11.96
CA SER A 308 6.35 12.66 11.01
C SER A 308 7.28 11.58 10.42
N SER A 309 7.79 10.69 11.28
CA SER A 309 8.65 9.59 10.84
C SER A 309 7.91 8.57 9.96
N ALA A 310 6.65 8.29 10.30
CA ALA A 310 5.80 7.36 9.57
C ALA A 310 5.45 7.92 8.17
N ILE A 311 5.11 9.21 8.09
CA ILE A 311 4.85 9.91 6.82
C ILE A 311 6.08 9.88 5.92
N ALA A 312 7.27 10.19 6.45
CA ALA A 312 8.50 10.14 5.67
C ALA A 312 8.72 8.76 5.01
N SER A 313 8.38 7.68 5.72
CA SER A 313 8.48 6.32 5.17
C SER A 313 7.48 6.03 4.06
N ILE A 314 6.23 6.53 4.16
CA ILE A 314 5.24 6.45 3.08
C ILE A 314 5.73 7.22 1.86
N TYR A 315 6.20 8.46 2.06
CA TYR A 315 6.72 9.30 0.97
C TYR A 315 7.88 8.62 0.24
N GLU A 316 8.77 7.93 0.95
CA GLU A 316 9.86 7.17 0.32
C GLU A 316 9.30 6.10 -0.64
N ILE A 317 8.30 5.31 -0.20
CA ILE A 317 7.69 4.25 -1.02
C ILE A 317 6.90 4.88 -2.18
N TYR A 318 6.18 5.97 -1.94
CA TYR A 318 5.45 6.71 -2.97
C TYR A 318 6.39 7.24 -4.07
N ILE A 319 7.50 7.90 -3.70
CA ILE A 319 8.50 8.39 -4.66
C ILE A 319 9.12 7.22 -5.44
N GLN A 320 9.39 6.09 -4.78
CA GLN A 320 9.85 4.88 -5.46
C GLN A 320 8.81 4.38 -6.47
N PHE A 321 7.53 4.34 -6.10
CA PHE A 321 6.46 3.95 -7.00
C PHE A 321 6.41 4.85 -8.25
N ILE A 322 6.39 6.17 -8.08
CA ILE A 322 6.33 7.13 -9.19
C ILE A 322 7.53 7.01 -10.13
N ASN A 323 8.73 6.89 -9.56
CA ASN A 323 9.95 6.89 -10.37
C ASN A 323 10.27 5.54 -11.02
N GLN A 324 9.77 4.43 -10.49
CA GLN A 324 10.23 3.09 -10.86
C GLN A 324 9.13 2.12 -11.29
N LEU A 325 7.87 2.41 -10.99
CA LEU A 325 6.76 1.44 -11.14
C LEU A 325 5.54 2.01 -11.86
N TYR A 326 5.35 3.34 -11.85
CA TYR A 326 4.30 4.02 -12.59
C TYR A 326 4.80 4.45 -13.98
N PHE A 327 4.09 4.02 -15.03
CA PHE A 327 4.44 4.30 -16.42
C PHE A 327 3.20 4.71 -17.19
N LYS A 328 3.29 5.79 -17.98
CA LYS A 328 2.21 6.20 -18.89
C LYS A 328 2.16 5.34 -20.15
N GLU A 329 3.33 4.88 -20.59
CA GLU A 329 3.51 4.07 -21.80
C GLU A 329 4.59 3.02 -21.54
N VAL A 330 4.44 1.82 -22.10
CA VAL A 330 5.26 0.66 -21.73
C VAL A 330 5.96 -0.04 -22.89
N THR A 331 5.48 0.17 -24.12
CA THR A 331 5.97 -0.45 -25.37
C THR A 331 5.67 0.46 -26.55
N GLU A 332 6.46 0.36 -27.62
CA GLU A 332 6.20 0.99 -28.93
C GLU A 332 5.13 0.23 -29.73
N ASP A 333 4.86 -1.02 -29.35
CA ASP A 333 3.87 -1.85 -30.02
C ASP A 333 2.45 -1.30 -29.81
N SER A 334 1.72 -1.08 -30.90
CA SER A 334 0.40 -0.45 -30.84
C SER A 334 -0.65 -1.30 -30.14
N GLU A 335 -0.61 -2.63 -30.31
CA GLU A 335 -1.58 -3.52 -29.64
C GLU A 335 -1.29 -3.58 -28.14
N GLY A 336 -0.03 -3.76 -27.77
CA GLY A 336 0.44 -3.73 -26.39
C GLY A 336 0.15 -2.43 -25.66
N ALA A 337 0.39 -1.29 -26.33
CA ALA A 337 0.09 0.03 -25.79
C ALA A 337 -1.41 0.19 -25.51
N TYR A 338 -2.27 -0.23 -26.46
CA TYR A 338 -3.72 -0.20 -26.27
C TYR A 338 -4.17 -1.10 -25.11
N ILE A 339 -3.68 -2.35 -25.06
CA ILE A 339 -4.04 -3.30 -23.99
C ILE A 339 -3.64 -2.73 -22.63
N TYR A 340 -2.43 -2.18 -22.50
CA TYR A 340 -1.96 -1.55 -21.28
C TYR A 340 -2.85 -0.36 -20.87
N GLU A 341 -3.20 0.50 -21.82
CA GLU A 341 -4.08 1.65 -21.57
C GLU A 341 -5.45 1.21 -21.05
N GLN A 342 -6.07 0.21 -21.69
CA GLN A 342 -7.38 -0.30 -21.25
C GLN A 342 -7.31 -0.99 -19.90
N LEU A 343 -6.27 -1.78 -19.63
CA LEU A 343 -6.05 -2.38 -18.31
C LEU A 343 -5.88 -1.28 -17.25
N SER A 344 -5.06 -0.27 -17.51
CA SER A 344 -4.83 0.86 -16.60
C SER A 344 -6.14 1.62 -16.29
N LYS A 345 -6.98 1.84 -17.31
CA LYS A 345 -8.33 2.42 -17.15
C LYS A 345 -9.26 1.52 -16.35
N ALA A 346 -9.32 0.23 -16.65
CA ALA A 346 -10.15 -0.74 -15.94
C ALA A 346 -9.78 -0.81 -14.43
N PHE A 347 -8.50 -0.63 -14.10
CA PHE A 347 -8.00 -0.56 -12.73
C PHE A 347 -7.95 0.85 -12.14
N LYS A 348 -8.38 1.87 -12.89
CA LYS A 348 -8.45 3.28 -12.47
C LYS A 348 -7.14 3.80 -11.88
N ILE A 349 -6.00 3.38 -12.45
CA ILE A 349 -4.67 3.66 -11.90
C ILE A 349 -4.43 5.18 -11.77
N GLU A 350 -4.80 5.95 -12.78
CA GLU A 350 -4.59 7.41 -12.78
C GLU A 350 -5.49 8.14 -11.77
N GLU A 351 -6.77 7.77 -11.67
CA GLU A 351 -7.71 8.35 -10.70
C GLU A 351 -7.21 8.14 -9.26
N GLU A 352 -6.77 6.93 -8.96
CA GLU A 352 -6.34 6.53 -7.62
C GLU A 352 -4.97 7.08 -7.25
N LEU A 353 -4.09 7.23 -8.25
CA LEU A 353 -2.86 7.97 -8.05
C LEU A 353 -3.15 9.45 -7.71
N ASN A 354 -4.05 10.11 -8.43
CA ASN A 354 -4.40 11.51 -8.17
C ASN A 354 -5.03 11.70 -6.78
N GLN A 355 -5.89 10.77 -6.37
CA GLN A 355 -6.45 10.76 -5.02
C GLN A 355 -5.36 10.57 -3.96
N LEU A 356 -4.47 9.59 -4.14
CA LEU A 356 -3.38 9.33 -3.20
C LEU A 356 -2.45 10.56 -3.07
N ASN A 357 -2.15 11.26 -4.16
CA ASN A 357 -1.34 12.49 -4.13
C ASN A 357 -1.95 13.54 -3.20
N PHE A 358 -3.27 13.75 -3.34
CA PHE A 358 -4.01 14.68 -2.50
C PHE A 358 -3.98 14.26 -1.02
N GLU A 359 -4.27 13.00 -0.72
CA GLU A 359 -4.26 12.47 0.65
C GLU A 359 -2.87 12.60 1.31
N ILE A 360 -1.80 12.31 0.55
CA ILE A 360 -0.42 12.43 1.01
C ILE A 360 -0.07 13.88 1.38
N ASP A 361 -0.46 14.84 0.54
CA ASP A 361 -0.21 16.27 0.78
C ASP A 361 -0.96 16.78 2.02
N GLU A 362 -2.23 16.40 2.21
CA GLU A 362 -3.01 16.77 3.39
C GLU A 362 -2.39 16.23 4.69
N VAL A 363 -1.95 14.97 4.68
CA VAL A 363 -1.34 14.34 5.84
C VAL A 363 0.01 14.98 6.18
N HIS A 364 0.79 15.37 5.15
CA HIS A 364 2.03 16.11 5.35
C HIS A 364 1.79 17.50 5.95
N GLU A 365 0.85 18.27 5.39
CA GLU A 365 0.48 19.58 5.93
C GLU A 365 0.08 19.46 7.40
N TYR A 366 -0.78 18.49 7.73
CA TYR A 366 -1.18 18.22 9.11
C TYR A 366 0.03 17.90 10.02
N ALA A 367 0.96 17.06 9.58
CA ALA A 367 2.14 16.72 10.37
C ALA A 367 3.06 17.93 10.60
N THR A 368 3.26 18.78 9.59
CA THR A 368 4.05 20.01 9.76
C THR A 368 3.41 20.97 10.76
N LEU A 369 2.08 21.12 10.75
CA LEU A 369 1.35 21.91 11.74
C LEU A 369 1.53 21.38 13.16
N VAL A 370 1.51 20.04 13.32
CA VAL A 370 1.76 19.38 14.60
C VAL A 370 3.18 19.66 15.11
N GLU A 371 4.20 19.50 14.26
CA GLU A 371 5.59 19.78 14.62
C GLU A 371 5.83 21.25 14.98
N GLN A 372 5.29 22.17 14.18
CA GLN A 372 5.37 23.61 14.44
C GLN A 372 4.70 23.96 15.77
N SER A 373 3.55 23.35 16.09
CA SER A 373 2.88 23.57 17.37
C SER A 373 3.74 23.12 18.57
N ALA A 374 4.44 21.98 18.45
CA ALA A 374 5.34 21.47 19.48
C ALA A 374 6.59 22.34 19.62
N SER A 375 7.15 22.81 18.50
CA SER A 375 8.28 23.74 18.48
C SER A 375 7.94 25.09 19.11
N ASN A 376 6.77 25.64 18.78
CA ASN A 376 6.28 26.90 19.34
C ASN A 376 6.18 26.87 20.86
N VAL A 377 5.78 25.75 21.46
CA VAL A 377 5.77 25.59 22.93
C VAL A 377 7.18 25.66 23.51
N LYS A 378 8.17 25.03 22.86
CA LYS A 378 9.58 25.07 23.30
C LYS A 378 10.18 26.47 23.18
N VAL A 379 9.93 27.15 22.07
CA VAL A 379 10.35 28.54 21.86
C VAL A 379 9.72 29.45 22.91
N GLN A 380 8.41 29.31 23.18
CA GLN A 380 7.74 30.09 24.22
C GLN A 380 8.34 29.86 25.61
N LEU A 381 8.66 28.61 25.97
CA LEU A 381 9.34 28.31 27.24
C LEU A 381 10.72 28.98 27.31
N LEU A 382 11.50 28.90 26.23
CA LEU A 382 12.80 29.54 26.14
C LEU A 382 12.69 31.07 26.26
N THR A 383 11.72 31.69 25.58
CA THR A 383 11.44 33.13 25.68
C THR A 383 11.06 33.54 27.09
N ILE A 384 10.24 32.76 27.79
CA ILE A 384 9.87 33.04 29.19
C ILE A 384 11.09 32.96 30.11
N ILE A 385 11.92 31.91 29.97
CA ILE A 385 13.15 31.76 30.76
C ILE A 385 14.13 32.90 30.46
N GLY A 386 14.33 33.21 29.18
CA GLY A 386 15.19 34.31 28.74
C GLY A 386 14.72 35.64 29.31
N ALA A 387 13.43 35.98 29.16
CA ALA A 387 12.85 37.21 29.70
C ALA A 387 12.98 37.28 31.23
N ALA A 388 12.79 36.16 31.94
CA ALA A 388 12.93 36.10 33.40
C ALA A 388 14.38 36.28 33.86
N LEU A 389 15.38 35.85 33.08
CA LEU A 389 16.79 35.92 33.44
C LEU A 389 17.50 37.21 33.00
N VAL A 390 16.98 37.93 31.99
CA VAL A 390 17.60 39.18 31.50
C VAL A 390 17.68 40.24 32.60
N ILE A 391 16.61 40.41 33.38
CA ILE A 391 16.53 41.45 34.42
C ILE A 391 17.50 41.16 35.58
N PRO A 392 17.50 39.96 36.21
CA PRO A 392 18.52 39.58 37.18
C PRO A 392 19.95 39.65 36.64
N SER A 393 20.18 39.20 35.40
CA SER A 393 21.53 39.19 34.81
C SER A 393 22.08 40.61 34.65
N PHE A 394 21.26 41.54 34.17
CA PHE A 394 21.61 42.96 34.10
C PHE A 394 21.95 43.53 35.49
N VAL A 395 21.13 43.22 36.49
CA VAL A 395 21.32 43.67 37.87
C VAL A 395 22.60 43.11 38.49
N THR A 396 22.85 41.82 38.37
CA THR A 396 24.09 41.19 38.85
C THR A 396 25.33 41.75 38.14
N GLY A 397 25.25 41.99 36.83
CA GLY A 397 26.30 42.68 36.08
C GLY A 397 26.57 44.09 36.62
N PHE A 398 25.52 44.85 36.90
CA PHE A 398 25.63 46.20 37.48
C PHE A 398 26.31 46.20 38.86
N PHE A 399 25.94 45.29 39.77
CA PHE A 399 26.61 45.16 41.08
C PHE A 399 28.05 44.63 40.97
N GLY A 400 28.34 43.82 39.96
CA GLY A 400 29.69 43.36 39.63
C GLY A 400 30.65 44.49 39.21
N MET A 401 30.13 45.66 38.82
CA MET A 401 30.93 46.84 38.46
C MET A 401 31.45 47.63 39.68
N ASN A 402 31.48 47.03 40.88
CA ASN A 402 32.03 47.60 42.13
C ASN A 402 31.38 48.92 42.61
N ILE A 403 30.17 49.27 42.13
CA ILE A 403 29.46 50.51 42.52
C ILE A 403 29.08 50.52 44.02
N PHE A 404 28.83 49.33 44.61
CA PHE A 404 28.40 49.16 46.02
C PHE A 404 29.35 48.29 46.85
N GLN A 405 30.66 48.44 46.64
CA GLN A 405 31.68 47.52 47.19
C GLN A 405 31.67 47.38 48.73
N LYS A 406 31.24 48.41 49.48
CA LYS A 406 31.19 48.41 50.96
C LYS A 406 29.84 47.93 51.54
N GLU A 407 28.74 48.09 50.80
CA GLU A 407 27.37 47.76 51.26
C GLU A 407 26.88 46.41 50.74
N ALA A 408 27.49 45.87 49.68
CA ALA A 408 27.13 44.58 49.10
C ALA A 408 27.38 43.39 50.05
N LEU A 409 28.29 43.50 51.03
CA LEU A 409 28.58 42.39 51.96
C LEU A 409 27.51 42.20 53.05
N ARG A 410 26.65 43.19 53.29
CA ARG A 410 25.51 43.16 54.23
C ARG A 410 24.22 43.65 53.55
N TRP A 411 24.01 43.22 52.31
CA TRP A 411 22.88 43.65 51.49
C TRP A 411 21.51 43.35 52.11
N TRP A 412 21.41 42.30 52.93
CA TRP A 412 20.18 41.90 53.64
C TRP A 412 19.84 42.79 54.84
N ASP A 413 20.81 43.53 55.40
CA ASP A 413 20.57 44.47 56.51
C ASP A 413 20.26 45.89 55.98
N ASN A 414 20.64 46.19 54.74
CA ASN A 414 20.48 47.52 54.18
C ASN A 414 19.10 47.70 53.52
N ARG A 415 18.25 48.48 54.19
CA ARG A 415 16.88 48.80 53.73
C ARG A 415 16.83 49.41 52.34
N VAL A 416 17.85 50.17 51.93
CA VAL A 416 17.94 50.80 50.59
C VAL A 416 18.12 49.73 49.51
N VAL A 417 18.97 48.73 49.76
CA VAL A 417 19.24 47.64 48.82
C VAL A 417 18.02 46.74 48.64
N ILE A 418 17.27 46.46 49.71
CA ILE A 418 16.02 45.69 49.65
C ILE A 418 14.95 46.42 48.82
N LEU A 419 14.79 47.73 49.02
CA LEU A 419 13.84 48.55 48.25
C LEU A 419 14.21 48.58 46.78
N TRP A 420 15.49 48.79 46.48
CA TRP A 420 16.00 48.78 45.12
C TRP A 420 15.79 47.41 44.45
N LEU A 421 16.07 46.30 45.14
CA LEU A 421 15.90 44.94 44.61
C LEU A 421 14.42 44.63 44.34
N ASN A 422 13.52 45.08 45.20
CA ASN A 422 12.08 44.97 44.95
C ASN A 422 11.63 45.78 43.72
N SER A 423 12.05 47.05 43.61
CA SER A 423 11.62 47.96 42.55
C SER A 423 12.21 47.65 41.17
N TYR A 424 13.47 47.20 41.10
CA TYR A 424 14.19 47.02 39.84
C TYR A 424 14.40 45.54 39.45
N VAL A 425 14.17 44.59 40.35
CA VAL A 425 14.31 43.14 40.06
C VAL A 425 12.97 42.43 40.19
N VAL A 426 12.39 42.41 41.39
CA VAL A 426 11.19 41.60 41.68
C VAL A 426 9.96 42.13 40.92
N LEU A 427 9.73 43.44 40.97
CA LEU A 427 8.57 44.07 40.33
C LEU A 427 8.57 43.91 38.79
N PRO A 428 9.67 44.19 38.06
CA PRO A 428 9.73 43.95 36.63
C PRO A 428 9.57 42.46 36.25
N ILE A 429 10.16 41.54 37.02
CA ILE A 429 9.98 40.10 36.80
C ILE A 429 8.51 39.71 36.98
N LEU A 430 7.85 40.18 38.04
CA LEU A 430 6.44 39.91 38.27
C LEU A 430 5.54 40.50 37.16
N VAL A 431 5.85 41.69 36.66
CA VAL A 431 5.12 42.32 35.54
C VAL A 431 5.27 41.51 34.27
N VAL A 432 6.49 41.09 33.92
CA VAL A 432 6.76 40.27 32.73
C VAL A 432 6.06 38.90 32.85
N VAL A 433 6.19 38.23 33.99
CA VAL A 433 5.55 36.92 34.22
C VAL A 433 4.01 37.04 34.24
N ALA A 434 3.46 38.10 34.83
CA ALA A 434 2.01 38.36 34.82
C ALA A 434 1.51 38.64 33.39
N PHE A 435 2.21 39.45 32.60
CA PHE A 435 1.85 39.73 31.21
C PHE A 435 1.91 38.47 30.33
N CYS A 436 2.96 37.68 30.45
CA CYS A 436 3.11 36.42 29.72
C CYS A 436 2.09 35.35 30.13
N THR A 437 1.67 35.32 31.39
CA THR A 437 0.65 34.36 31.86
C THR A 437 -0.77 34.80 31.55
N TRP A 438 -1.02 36.12 31.45
CA TRP A 438 -2.34 36.70 31.16
C TRP A 438 -2.90 36.23 29.81
N THR A 439 -2.05 36.18 28.77
CA THR A 439 -2.40 35.81 27.39
C THR A 439 -2.65 34.30 27.20
N ARG A 440 -2.41 33.46 28.21
CA ARG A 440 -2.55 31.99 28.11
C ARG A 440 -4.00 31.52 28.31
N ARG A 441 -4.43 30.55 27.48
CA ARG A 441 -5.77 29.91 27.41
C ARG A 441 -6.37 29.60 28.80
N ARG A 442 -7.69 29.80 28.93
CA ARG A 442 -8.51 29.52 30.13
C ARG A 442 -8.47 28.02 30.50
N ASN A 443 -7.63 27.69 31.46
CA ASN A 443 -7.70 26.42 32.21
C ASN A 443 -7.86 26.75 33.71
N THR A 444 -8.61 25.96 34.49
CA THR A 444 -8.91 26.24 35.91
C THR A 444 -7.65 26.35 36.78
N LYS A 445 -6.62 25.51 36.52
CA LYS A 445 -5.31 25.62 37.18
C LYS A 445 -4.55 26.91 36.84
N SER A 446 -4.73 27.43 35.62
CA SER A 446 -4.10 28.70 35.19
C SER A 446 -4.73 29.92 35.87
N LEU A 447 -5.99 29.83 36.29
CA LEU A 447 -6.70 30.92 36.94
C LEU A 447 -6.20 31.12 38.38
N LEU A 448 -5.91 30.04 39.10
CA LEU A 448 -5.35 30.07 40.45
C LEU A 448 -3.93 30.68 40.45
N ILE A 449 -3.10 30.31 39.48
CA ILE A 449 -1.76 30.88 39.28
C ILE A 449 -1.83 32.38 38.96
N LYS A 450 -2.80 32.83 38.14
CA LYS A 450 -3.03 34.25 37.84
C LYS A 450 -3.43 35.05 39.09
N VAL A 451 -4.26 34.47 39.96
CA VAL A 451 -4.65 35.12 41.23
C VAL A 451 -3.45 35.29 42.16
N ILE A 452 -2.63 34.24 42.33
CA ILE A 452 -1.42 34.31 43.17
C ILE A 452 -0.43 35.35 42.63
N LEU A 453 -0.16 35.33 41.31
CA LEU A 453 0.72 36.32 40.68
C LEU A 453 0.17 37.75 40.80
N GLY A 454 -1.14 37.94 40.65
CA GLY A 454 -1.79 39.25 40.83
C GLY A 454 -1.65 39.77 42.26
N VAL A 455 -1.81 38.90 43.26
CA VAL A 455 -1.62 39.26 44.68
C VAL A 455 -0.16 39.65 44.95
N LEU A 456 0.80 38.87 44.46
CA LEU A 456 2.24 39.17 44.62
C LEU A 456 2.63 40.48 43.94
N LEU A 457 2.09 40.75 42.74
CA LEU A 457 2.33 42.00 42.02
C LEU A 457 1.73 43.19 42.77
N LEU A 458 0.52 43.07 43.31
CA LEU A 458 -0.10 44.11 44.15
C LEU A 458 0.70 44.40 45.43
N ILE A 459 1.22 43.36 46.09
CA ILE A 459 2.09 43.51 47.27
C ILE A 459 3.38 44.26 46.88
N SER A 460 4.02 43.85 45.78
CA SER A 460 5.25 44.47 45.28
C SER A 460 5.06 45.95 44.90
N VAL A 461 3.94 46.28 44.25
CA VAL A 461 3.58 47.66 43.88
C VAL A 461 3.26 48.50 45.11
N SER A 462 2.48 47.97 46.06
CA SER A 462 2.13 48.65 47.31
C SER A 462 3.37 48.98 48.14
N PHE A 463 4.33 48.05 48.20
CA PHE A 463 5.60 48.25 48.89
C PHE A 463 6.43 49.38 48.25
N THR A 464 6.49 49.41 46.92
CA THR A 464 7.20 50.44 46.15
C THR A 464 6.56 51.82 46.32
N PHE A 465 5.22 51.88 46.33
CA PHE A 465 4.47 53.13 46.50
C PHE A 465 4.62 53.71 47.91
N LYS A 466 4.69 52.86 48.94
CA LYS A 466 4.76 53.29 50.35
C LYS A 466 6.17 53.68 50.80
N TYR A 467 7.21 53.07 50.25
CA TYR A 467 8.60 53.23 50.73
C TYR A 467 9.57 53.79 49.69
N GLY A 468 9.10 54.07 48.46
CA GLY A 468 9.94 54.60 47.38
C GLY A 468 10.81 53.53 46.69
N CYS A 469 11.61 53.95 45.71
CA CYS A 469 12.42 53.05 44.87
C CYS A 469 13.85 52.84 45.37
N GLY A 470 14.18 53.26 46.60
CA GLY A 470 15.51 53.03 47.19
C GLY A 470 16.65 53.76 46.47
N LEU A 471 16.41 55.00 46.03
CA LEU A 471 17.43 55.94 45.53
C LEU A 471 17.52 57.15 46.46
#